data_AF-V6H9T7-F1
#
_entry.id   AF-V6H9T7-F1
#
_cell.length_a   1.000
_cell.length_b   1.000
_cell.length_c   1.000
_cell.angle_alpha   90.00
_cell.angle_beta   90.00
_cell.angle_gamma   90.00
#
_symmetry.space_group_name_H-M   'P 1'
#
loop_
_entity.id
_entity.type
_entity.pdbx_description
1 polymer ?
#
loop_
_entity_poly.entity_id
_entity_poly.type
_entity_poly.pdbx_seq_one_letter_code
_entity_poly.pdbx_strand_id
1 'polypeptide(L)' 'MSLPAITKHLKVLERAGLISRGREAQWRPARLEVGRLKEASDWIDRYRQLWEERFDRLDEYLRELQRKDFKNE' A
#
# COMPACT_ATOMS: atom_id res chain seq x y z
N MET A 1 -15.41 -15.01 -7.64
CA MET A 1 -15.66 -13.62 -7.17
C MET A 1 -17.16 -13.33 -7.33
N SER A 2 -17.88 -12.99 -6.27
CA SER A 2 -19.35 -12.82 -6.32
C SER A 2 -19.76 -11.35 -6.47
N LEU A 3 -20.88 -11.08 -7.14
CA LEU A 3 -21.46 -9.72 -7.28
C LEU A 3 -21.63 -8.97 -5.94
N PRO A 4 -22.06 -9.63 -4.83
CA PRO A 4 -22.09 -9.00 -3.52
C PRO A 4 -20.70 -8.57 -3.02
N ALA A 5 -19.65 -9.38 -3.26
CA ALA A 5 -18.28 -9.04 -2.87
C ALA A 5 -17.78 -7.81 -3.65
N ILE A 6 -17.98 -7.79 -4.97
CA ILE A 6 -17.61 -6.65 -5.82
C ILE A 6 -18.30 -5.37 -5.35
N THR A 7 -19.61 -5.44 -5.07
CA THR A 7 -20.37 -4.29 -4.56
C THR A 7 -19.86 -3.79 -3.20
N LYS A 8 -19.45 -4.70 -2.32
CA LYS A 8 -18.83 -4.37 -1.03
C LYS A 8 -17.51 -3.63 -1.23
N HIS A 9 -16.64 -4.11 -2.12
CA HIS A 9 -15.37 -3.45 -2.43
C HIS A 9 -15.60 -2.05 -3.02
N LEU A 10 -16.52 -1.89 -3.96
CA LEU A 10 -16.84 -0.57 -4.54
C LEU A 10 -17.36 0.41 -3.49
N LYS A 11 -18.17 -0.03 -2.52
CA LYS A 11 -18.62 0.84 -1.41
C LYS A 11 -17.46 1.27 -0.52
N VAL A 12 -16.50 0.40 -0.24
CA VAL A 12 -15.33 0.73 0.57
C VAL A 12 -14.44 1.73 -0.15
N LEU A 13 -14.18 1.51 -1.44
CA LEU A 13 -13.38 2.42 -2.27
C LEU A 13 -14.03 3.80 -2.41
N GLU A 14 -15.35 3.86 -2.54
CA GLU A 14 -16.10 5.12 -2.60
C GLU A 14 -16.04 5.87 -1.26
N ARG A 15 -16.23 5.16 -0.13
CA ARG A 15 -16.09 5.75 1.22
C ARG A 15 -14.69 6.29 1.50
N ALA A 16 -13.66 5.64 0.96
CA ALA A 16 -12.28 6.10 1.02
C ALA A 16 -11.99 7.28 0.06
N GLY A 17 -12.94 7.66 -0.79
CA GLY A 17 -12.78 8.71 -1.79
C GLY A 17 -11.85 8.33 -2.94
N LEU A 18 -11.51 7.04 -3.09
CA LEU A 18 -10.65 6.53 -4.16
C LEU A 18 -11.40 6.37 -5.49
N ILE A 19 -12.72 6.28 -5.42
CA ILE A 19 -13.60 6.27 -6.58
C ILE A 19 -14.80 7.20 -6.34
N SER A 20 -15.33 7.76 -7.42
CA SER A 20 -16.65 8.40 -7.45
C SER A 20 -17.64 7.53 -8.21
N ARG A 21 -18.92 7.54 -7.81
CA ARG A 21 -19.98 6.84 -8.54
C ARG A 21 -20.98 7.83 -9.09
N GLY A 22 -21.14 7.81 -10.41
CA GLY A 22 -22.23 8.48 -11.08
C GLY A 22 -23.50 7.63 -11.06
N ARG A 23 -24.64 8.25 -11.34
CA ARG A 23 -25.87 7.55 -11.70
C ARG A 23 -26.28 8.01 -13.10
N GLU A 24 -26.05 7.16 -14.09
CA GLU A 24 -26.47 7.38 -15.47
C GLU A 24 -27.59 6.39 -15.79
N ALA A 25 -28.84 6.83 -15.65
CA ALA A 25 -30.03 6.00 -15.83
C ALA A 25 -29.98 4.67 -15.05
N GLN A 26 -29.87 3.54 -15.75
CA GLN A 26 -29.79 2.19 -15.16
C GLN A 26 -28.35 1.79 -14.77
N TRP A 27 -27.35 2.59 -15.15
CA TRP A 27 -25.94 2.32 -14.97
C TRP A 27 -25.35 3.15 -13.82
N ARG A 28 -24.39 2.56 -13.11
CA ARG A 28 -23.62 3.23 -12.06
C ARG A 28 -22.14 3.19 -12.42
N PRO A 29 -21.68 4.06 -13.34
CA PRO A 29 -20.27 4.10 -13.69
C PRO A 29 -19.45 4.52 -12.45
N ALA A 30 -18.46 3.71 -12.10
CA ALA A 30 -17.45 4.03 -11.11
C ALA A 30 -16.24 4.65 -11.81
N ARG A 31 -15.84 5.85 -11.40
CA ARG A 31 -14.63 6.52 -11.89
C ARG A 31 -13.56 6.53 -10.81
N LEU A 32 -12.31 6.32 -11.20
CA LEU A 32 -11.17 6.40 -10.29
C LEU A 32 -10.84 7.87 -10.02
N GLU A 33 -10.62 8.21 -8.76
CA GLU A 33 -10.15 9.53 -8.34
C GLU A 33 -8.62 9.53 -8.29
N VAL A 34 -8.01 9.85 -9.43
CA VAL A 34 -6.55 9.78 -9.64
C VAL A 34 -5.78 10.59 -8.59
N GLY A 35 -6.30 11.75 -8.18
CA GLY A 35 -5.68 12.58 -7.15
C GLY A 35 -5.56 11.89 -5.79
N ARG A 36 -6.64 11.23 -5.33
CA ARG A 36 -6.66 10.50 -4.05
C ARG A 36 -5.80 9.25 -4.10
N LEU A 37 -5.78 8.56 -5.25
CA LEU A 37 -4.91 7.41 -5.46
C LEU A 37 -3.43 7.81 -5.41
N LYS A 38 -3.08 8.96 -6.00
CA LYS A 38 -1.71 9.48 -5.92
C LYS A 38 -1.31 9.78 -4.48
N GLU A 39 -2.18 10.43 -3.70
CA GLU A 39 -1.92 10.74 -2.30
C GLU A 39 -1.69 9.47 -1.46
N ALA A 40 -2.48 8.43 -1.70
CA ALA A 40 -2.29 7.12 -1.08
C ALA A 40 -0.96 6.46 -1.50
N SER A 41 -0.59 6.52 -2.79
CA SER A 41 0.69 6.02 -3.29
C SER A 41 1.86 6.74 -2.65
N ASP A 42 1.84 8.08 -2.65
CA ASP A 42 2.88 8.92 -2.07
C ASP A 42 3.04 8.61 -0.57
N TRP A 43 1.94 8.32 0.15
CA TRP A 43 1.99 7.88 1.54
C TRP A 43 2.66 6.51 1.69
N ILE A 44 2.27 5.51 0.89
CA ILE A 44 2.89 4.18 0.91
C ILE A 44 4.39 4.27 0.60
N ASP A 45 4.78 5.09 -0.38
CA ASP A 45 6.16 5.25 -0.80
C ASP A 45 7.04 5.84 0.31
N ARG A 46 6.53 6.81 1.08
CA ARG A 46 7.24 7.33 2.27
C ARG A 46 7.48 6.25 3.32
N TYR A 47 6.49 5.38 3.56
CA TYR A 47 6.67 4.27 4.47
C TYR A 47 7.67 3.25 3.93
N ARG A 48 7.63 2.97 2.62
CA ARG A 48 8.59 2.05 1.99
C ARG A 48 10.03 2.48 2.26
N GLN A 49 10.35 3.76 2.04
CA GLN A 49 11.69 4.30 2.31
C GLN A 49 12.11 4.11 3.78
N LEU A 50 11.21 4.38 4.73
CA LEU A 50 11.49 4.18 6.15
C LEU A 50 11.78 2.71 6.49
N TRP A 51 11.07 1.77 5.87
CA TRP A 51 11.30 0.34 6.09
C TRP A 51 12.59 -0.12 5.45
N GLU A 52 12.90 0.33 4.23
CA GLU A 52 14.16 0.04 3.53
C GLU A 52 15.37 0.45 4.39
N GLU A 53 15.40 1.69 4.90
CA GLU A 53 16.49 2.16 5.78
C GLU A 53 16.65 1.31 7.05
N ARG A 54 15.54 0.83 7.61
CA ARG A 54 15.57 -0.03 8.81
C ARG A 54 16.11 -1.42 8.49
N PHE A 55 15.74 -1.98 7.34
CA PHE A 55 16.26 -3.27 6.90
C PHE A 55 17.74 -3.17 6.56
N ASP A 56 18.20 -2.09 5.92
CA ASP A 56 19.62 -1.88 5.64
C ASP A 56 20.46 -1.85 6.92
N ARG A 57 19.99 -1.16 7.97
CA ARG A 57 20.67 -1.15 9.28
C ARG A 57 20.66 -2.52 9.95
N LEU A 58 19.57 -3.27 9.81
CA LEU A 58 19.49 -4.63 10.36
C LEU A 58 20.49 -5.56 9.66
N ASP A 59 20.59 -5.48 8.33
CA ASP A 59 21.56 -6.23 7.54
C ASP A 59 23.00 -5.90 7.95
N GLU A 60 23.31 -4.62 8.15
CA GLU A 60 24.63 -4.20 8.63
C GLU A 60 24.95 -4.77 10.02
N TYR A 61 24.00 -4.69 10.95
CA TYR A 61 24.15 -5.25 12.30
C TYR A 61 24.34 -6.77 12.28
N LEU A 62 23.58 -7.49 11.46
CA LEU A 62 23.72 -8.94 11.32
C LEU A 62 25.09 -9.32 10.74
N ARG A 63 25.60 -8.55 9.77
CA ARG A 63 26.97 -8.74 9.24
C ARG A 63 28.03 -8.49 10.31
N GLU A 64 27.85 -7.49 11.16
CA GLU A 64 28.75 -7.26 12.30
C GLU A 64 28.76 -8.41 13.29
N LEU A 65 27.58 -8.93 13.64
CA LEU A 65 27.45 -10.04 14.57
C LEU A 65 28.15 -11.29 14.02
N GLN A 66 27.88 -11.65 12.75
CA GLN A 66 28.54 -12.78 12.09
C GLN A 66 30.07 -12.61 12.08
N ARG A 67 30.58 -11.41 11.74
CA ARG A 67 32.03 -11.15 11.76
C ARG A 67 32.65 -11.28 13.15
N LYS A 68 31.92 -10.96 14.22
CA LYS A 68 32.39 -11.12 15.61
C LYS A 68 32.40 -12.60 16.01
N ASP A 69 31.38 -13.35 15.62
CA ASP A 69 31.30 -14.79 15.88
C ASP A 69 32.46 -15.54 15.19
N PHE A 70 32.75 -15.23 13.93
CA PHE A 70 33.88 -15.82 13.17
C PHE A 70 35.28 -15.44 13.69
N LYS A 71 35.43 -14.41 14.53
CA LYS A 71 36.71 -14.01 15.13
C LYS A 71 36.96 -14.63 16.50
N ASN A 72 35.92 -15.23 17.09
CA ASN A 72 35.98 -15.84 18.42
C ASN A 72 36.14 -17.37 18.37
N GLU A 73 36.35 -17.94 17.17
CA GLU A 73 36.68 -19.34 16.90
C GLU A 73 38.11 -19.43 16.34
#